data_AF-A0A5N4DVY9-F1
#
_entry.id   AF-A0A5N4DVY9-F1
#
_cell.length_a   1.000
_cell.length_b   1.000
_cell.length_c   1.000
_cell.angle_alpha   90.00
_cell.angle_beta   90.00
_cell.angle_gamma   90.00
#
_symmetry.space_group_name_H-M   'P 1'
#
loop_
_entity.id
_entity.type
_entity.pdbx_description
1 polymer ?
#
loop_
_entity_poly.entity_id
_entity_poly.type
_entity_poly.pdbx_seq_one_letter_code
_entity_poly.pdbx_strand_id
1 'polypeptide(L)'
;MTFFSFVGKDRVFNTPLCEQGIVGFGIGIAVTGATAIAEIQFADYIFPAFDQIVNEAAKYRYRSGDLFNCGSLTIRSPWGCVGHGALYHSQSPEAFFAHCPGIKVFSVM
;
A
#
# COMPACT_ATOMS: atom_id res chain seq x y z
N MET A 1 -17.98 10.71 12.35
CA MET A 1 -17.99 9.50 13.20
C MET A 1 -16.84 8.62 12.71
N THR A 2 -15.76 8.50 13.48
CA THR A 2 -14.54 7.82 13.02
C THR A 2 -14.78 6.32 12.91
N PHE A 3 -14.38 5.71 11.78
CA PHE A 3 -14.48 4.26 11.52
C PHE A 3 -13.97 3.42 12.71
N PHE A 4 -12.91 3.90 13.37
CA PHE A 4 -12.36 3.41 14.63
C PHE A 4 -13.40 3.07 15.72
N SER A 5 -14.40 3.94 15.92
CA SER A 5 -15.42 3.77 16.97
C SER A 5 -16.33 2.57 16.71
N PHE A 6 -16.46 2.13 15.46
CA PHE A 6 -17.35 1.03 15.07
C PHE A 6 -16.66 -0.33 15.06
N VAL A 7 -15.35 -0.37 14.75
CA VAL A 7 -14.62 -1.64 14.56
C VAL A 7 -13.54 -1.94 15.59
N GLY A 8 -13.22 -0.96 16.46
CA GLY A 8 -12.25 -1.12 17.55
C GLY A 8 -10.80 -0.82 17.15
N LYS A 9 -10.01 -0.48 18.17
CA LYS A 9 -8.61 -0.04 18.03
C LYS A 9 -7.65 -1.09 17.50
N ASP A 10 -7.98 -2.37 17.69
CA ASP A 10 -7.12 -3.46 17.26
C ASP A 10 -7.24 -3.74 15.75
N ARG A 11 -8.25 -3.16 15.09
CA ARG A 11 -8.51 -3.31 13.65
C ARG A 11 -8.20 -2.05 12.84
N VAL A 12 -8.18 -0.89 13.50
CA VAL A 12 -7.87 0.40 12.91
C VAL A 12 -6.96 1.13 13.88
N PHE A 13 -5.70 1.32 13.50
CA PHE A 13 -4.69 1.89 14.37
C PHE A 13 -3.69 2.70 13.56
N ASN A 14 -2.99 3.61 14.26
CA ASN A 14 -1.90 4.37 13.68
C ASN A 14 -0.61 3.54 13.69
N THR A 15 0.22 3.75 12.69
CA THR A 15 1.58 3.22 12.64
C THR A 15 2.58 4.31 13.02
N PRO A 16 3.85 3.97 13.33
CA PRO A 16 4.95 4.92 13.21
C PRO A 16 4.98 5.53 11.79
N LEU A 17 5.51 6.75 11.68
CA LEU A 17 5.64 7.49 10.41
C LEU A 17 6.80 6.90 9.58
N CYS A 18 6.53 5.82 8.87
CA CYS A 18 7.53 5.07 8.09
C CYS A 18 6.84 4.20 7.02
N GLU A 19 6.85 4.65 5.77
CA GLU A 19 6.06 4.05 4.68
C GLU A 19 6.57 2.66 4.29
N GLN A 20 7.88 2.45 4.26
CA GLN A 20 8.46 1.11 4.08
C GLN A 20 8.00 0.13 5.18
N GLY A 21 7.88 0.62 6.41
CA GLY A 21 7.39 -0.14 7.54
C GLY A 21 5.90 -0.46 7.40
N ILE A 22 5.08 0.50 6.97
CA ILE A 22 3.65 0.33 6.73
C ILE A 22 3.40 -0.78 5.70
N VAL A 23 4.06 -0.73 4.54
CA VAL A 23 3.85 -1.73 3.50
C VAL A 23 4.42 -3.08 3.89
N GLY A 24 5.64 -3.14 4.45
CA GLY A 24 6.24 -4.40 4.91
C GLY A 24 5.41 -5.10 5.99
N PHE A 25 4.88 -4.31 6.94
CA PHE A 25 3.96 -4.80 7.96
C PHE A 25 2.65 -5.34 7.36
N GLY A 26 2.06 -4.62 6.39
CA GLY A 26 0.88 -5.07 5.66
C GLY A 26 1.10 -6.37 4.89
N ILE A 27 2.26 -6.54 4.24
CA ILE A 27 2.66 -7.80 3.60
C ILE A 27 2.68 -8.93 4.65
N GLY A 28 3.34 -8.71 5.79
CA GLY A 28 3.40 -9.70 6.87
C GLY A 28 2.02 -10.14 7.36
N ILE A 29 1.10 -9.19 7.58
CA ILE A 29 -0.29 -9.50 7.94
C ILE A 29 -0.95 -10.35 6.84
N ALA A 30 -0.83 -9.93 5.58
CA ALA A 30 -1.47 -10.62 4.45
C ALA A 30 -0.95 -12.05 4.26
N VAL A 31 0.32 -12.31 4.53
CA VAL A 31 0.93 -13.66 4.46
C VAL A 31 0.31 -14.63 5.48
N THR A 32 -0.22 -14.13 6.60
CA THR A 32 -0.95 -14.97 7.56
C THR A 32 -2.38 -15.33 7.11
N GLY A 33 -2.85 -14.76 6.00
CA GLY A 33 -4.22 -14.93 5.48
C GLY A 33 -5.22 -13.87 5.96
N ALA A 34 -4.81 -12.98 6.86
CA ALA A 34 -5.64 -11.83 7.27
C ALA A 34 -5.72 -10.77 6.16
N THR A 35 -6.78 -9.95 6.17
CA THR A 35 -6.90 -8.81 5.24
C THR A 35 -6.16 -7.61 5.79
N ALA A 36 -5.25 -7.04 4.98
CA ALA A 36 -4.48 -5.86 5.33
C ALA A 36 -4.84 -4.70 4.39
N ILE A 37 -5.30 -3.59 4.95
CA ILE A 37 -5.59 -2.36 4.19
C ILE A 37 -4.65 -1.27 4.70
N ALA A 38 -3.55 -1.07 3.98
CA ALA A 38 -2.53 -0.09 4.32
C ALA A 38 -2.86 1.27 3.69
N GLU A 39 -2.63 2.36 4.43
CA GLU A 39 -2.75 3.72 3.92
C GLU A 39 -1.37 4.36 3.78
N ILE A 40 -1.08 4.90 2.60
CA ILE A 40 0.02 5.84 2.38
C ILE A 40 -0.60 7.23 2.24
N GLN A 41 -0.13 8.18 3.05
CA GLN A 41 -0.84 9.44 3.27
C GLN A 41 -1.01 10.30 2.00
N PHE A 42 -0.03 10.28 1.10
CA PHE A 42 -0.12 10.84 -0.26
C PHE A 42 0.68 9.95 -1.21
N ALA A 43 0.23 9.81 -2.46
CA ALA A 43 0.92 8.95 -3.43
C ALA A 43 2.36 9.42 -3.68
N ASP A 44 2.63 10.71 -3.49
CA ASP A 44 3.96 11.32 -3.50
C ASP A 44 4.93 10.70 -2.46
N TYR A 45 4.39 10.14 -1.37
CA TYR A 45 5.15 9.53 -0.27
C TYR A 45 5.23 8.01 -0.38
N ILE A 46 4.80 7.39 -1.49
CA ILE A 46 4.85 5.93 -1.65
C ILE A 46 6.26 5.40 -1.94
N PHE A 47 7.17 6.25 -2.41
CA PHE A 47 8.48 5.84 -2.90
C PHE A 47 9.42 5.21 -1.86
N PRO A 48 9.43 5.59 -0.57
CA PRO A 48 10.15 4.84 0.45
C PRO A 48 9.71 3.37 0.53
N ALA A 49 8.45 3.07 0.21
CA ALA A 49 7.92 1.71 0.18
C ALA A 49 8.10 0.99 -1.17
N PHE A 50 8.74 1.62 -2.16
CA PHE A 50 8.82 1.08 -3.52
C PHE A 50 9.48 -0.31 -3.56
N ASP A 51 10.53 -0.53 -2.77
CA ASP A 51 11.19 -1.85 -2.66
C ASP A 51 10.25 -2.93 -2.11
N GLN A 52 9.51 -2.63 -1.04
CA GLN A 52 8.51 -3.54 -0.47
C GLN A 52 7.37 -3.84 -1.47
N ILE A 53 6.97 -2.87 -2.28
CA ILE A 53 5.92 -3.11 -3.30
C ILE A 53 6.48 -3.96 -4.45
N VAL A 54 7.62 -3.55 -5.00
CA VAL A 54 8.14 -4.09 -6.26
C VAL A 54 8.88 -5.41 -6.08
N ASN A 55 9.73 -5.54 -5.06
CA ASN A 55 10.53 -6.74 -4.85
C ASN A 55 9.86 -7.75 -3.93
N GLU A 56 9.12 -7.28 -2.92
CA GLU A 56 8.47 -8.18 -1.97
C GLU A 56 7.03 -8.51 -2.39
N ALA A 57 6.10 -7.55 -2.36
CA ALA A 57 4.66 -7.81 -2.57
C ALA A 57 4.37 -8.39 -3.96
N ALA A 58 4.88 -7.75 -5.02
CA ALA A 58 4.61 -8.16 -6.40
C ALA A 58 5.09 -9.59 -6.70
N LYS A 59 6.21 -9.99 -6.11
CA LYS A 59 6.87 -11.27 -6.40
C LYS A 59 6.53 -12.35 -5.38
N TYR A 60 5.81 -12.03 -4.29
CA TYR A 60 5.65 -12.91 -3.14
C TYR A 60 5.08 -14.29 -3.49
N ARG A 61 4.02 -14.32 -4.32
CA ARG A 61 3.37 -15.55 -4.78
C ARG A 61 4.25 -16.32 -5.77
N TYR A 62 4.88 -15.60 -6.69
CA TYR A 62 5.70 -16.21 -7.73
C TYR A 62 6.96 -16.86 -7.15
N ARG A 63 7.70 -16.14 -6.29
CA ARG A 63 8.96 -16.63 -5.70
C ARG A 63 8.77 -17.82 -4.76
N SER A 64 7.57 -18.02 -4.24
CA SER A 64 7.24 -19.12 -3.33
C SER A 64 6.66 -20.35 -4.02
N GLY A 65 6.43 -20.31 -5.34
CA GLY A 65 5.69 -21.38 -6.03
C GLY A 65 4.27 -21.55 -5.47
N ASP A 66 3.63 -20.44 -5.09
CA ASP A 66 2.30 -20.37 -4.46
C ASP A 66 2.21 -20.93 -3.03
N LEU A 67 3.31 -21.32 -2.40
CA LEU A 67 3.31 -21.75 -0.98
C LEU A 67 2.94 -20.59 -0.02
N PHE A 68 3.25 -19.36 -0.40
CA PHE A 68 2.91 -18.15 0.36
C PHE A 68 2.49 -17.02 -0.58
N ASN A 69 1.55 -16.18 -0.16
CA ASN A 69 1.13 -15.02 -0.94
C ASN A 69 0.65 -13.88 -0.03
N CYS A 70 0.61 -12.65 -0.55
CA CYS A 70 0.07 -11.47 0.13
C CYS A 70 -1.15 -10.90 -0.63
N GLY A 71 -1.99 -11.77 -1.21
CA GLY A 71 -3.10 -11.34 -2.07
C GLY A 71 -4.23 -10.59 -1.36
N SER A 72 -4.28 -10.67 -0.03
CA SER A 72 -5.23 -9.95 0.82
C SER A 72 -4.73 -8.56 1.26
N LEU A 73 -3.60 -8.09 0.70
CA LEU A 73 -3.09 -6.74 0.88
C LEU A 73 -3.74 -5.77 -0.13
N THR A 74 -4.20 -4.63 0.36
CA THR A 74 -4.56 -3.46 -0.45
C THR A 74 -3.82 -2.24 0.10
N ILE A 75 -3.14 -1.49 -0.77
CA ILE A 75 -2.52 -0.22 -0.44
C ILE A 75 -3.37 0.88 -1.07
N ARG A 76 -3.84 1.82 -0.25
CA ARG A 76 -4.61 2.99 -0.71
C ARG A 76 -3.84 4.27 -0.44
N SER A 77 -3.91 5.21 -1.38
CA SER A 77 -3.25 6.51 -1.26
C SER A 77 -4.01 7.59 -2.03
N PRO A 78 -4.14 8.81 -1.49
CA PRO A 78 -4.60 9.96 -2.25
C PRO A 78 -3.69 10.24 -3.44
N TRP A 79 -4.28 10.55 -4.59
CA TRP A 79 -3.60 10.57 -5.88
C TRP A 79 -4.07 11.76 -6.73
N GLY A 80 -3.20 12.30 -7.58
CA GLY A 80 -3.55 13.30 -8.58
C GLY A 80 -3.51 14.74 -8.07
N CYS A 81 -3.75 15.69 -8.98
CA CYS A 81 -3.64 17.12 -8.69
C CYS A 81 -4.77 17.64 -7.79
N VAL A 82 -4.44 18.62 -6.93
CA VAL A 82 -5.41 19.29 -6.04
C VAL A 82 -5.42 20.83 -6.22
N GLY A 83 -4.88 21.32 -7.33
CA GLY A 83 -4.78 22.75 -7.66
C GLY A 83 -3.62 23.50 -7.00
N HIS A 84 -3.31 23.20 -5.72
CA HIS A 84 -2.26 23.89 -4.96
C HIS A 84 -1.30 22.94 -4.21
N GLY A 85 -1.21 21.67 -4.62
CA GLY A 85 -0.40 20.65 -3.94
C GLY A 85 1.10 20.68 -4.26
N ALA A 86 1.52 21.49 -5.23
CA ALA A 86 2.91 21.62 -5.67
C ALA A 86 3.58 20.26 -5.96
N LEU A 87 4.83 20.05 -5.52
CA LEU A 87 5.63 18.89 -5.91
C LEU A 87 5.26 17.59 -5.17
N TYR A 88 4.69 17.70 -3.96
CA TYR A 88 4.61 16.58 -3.01
C TYR A 88 3.19 16.28 -2.50
N HIS A 89 2.18 16.86 -3.15
CA HIS A 89 0.76 16.55 -2.91
C HIS A 89 -0.03 16.59 -4.22
N SER A 90 0.56 16.16 -5.33
CA SER A 90 -0.08 16.22 -6.65
C SER A 90 0.37 15.15 -7.65
N GLN A 91 1.21 14.21 -7.22
CA GLN A 91 1.78 13.23 -8.14
C GLN A 91 0.77 12.17 -8.57
N SER A 92 1.07 11.60 -9.74
CA SER A 92 0.37 10.48 -10.36
C SER A 92 1.39 9.38 -10.68
N PRO A 93 1.77 8.52 -9.70
CA PRO A 93 2.89 7.61 -9.84
C PRO A 93 2.56 6.25 -10.49
N GLU A 94 1.36 6.06 -11.05
CA GLU A 94 0.88 4.77 -11.59
C GLU A 94 1.84 4.18 -12.63
N ALA A 95 2.50 5.01 -13.44
CA ALA A 95 3.44 4.55 -14.45
C ALA A 95 4.68 3.87 -13.84
N PHE A 96 5.15 4.30 -12.67
CA PHE A 96 6.26 3.63 -11.96
C PHE A 96 5.90 2.20 -11.56
N PHE A 97 4.62 1.95 -11.29
CA PHE A 97 4.11 0.64 -10.88
C PHE A 97 3.64 -0.20 -12.07
N ALA A 98 3.29 0.42 -13.20
CA ALA A 98 2.80 -0.28 -14.40
C ALA A 98 3.84 -1.26 -14.99
N HIS A 99 5.13 -1.03 -14.75
CA HIS A 99 6.21 -1.92 -15.19
C HIS A 99 6.57 -3.01 -14.17
N CYS A 100 5.75 -3.23 -13.13
CA CYS A 100 5.98 -4.26 -12.12
C CYS A 100 4.94 -5.38 -12.22
N PRO A 101 5.29 -6.53 -12.84
CA PRO A 101 4.40 -7.69 -12.86
C PRO A 101 4.13 -8.22 -11.44
N GLY A 102 2.86 -8.58 -11.17
CA GLY A 102 2.44 -9.19 -9.90
C GLY A 102 1.63 -8.26 -8.98
N ILE A 103 1.53 -6.97 -9.30
CA ILE A 103 0.60 -6.03 -8.66
C ILE A 103 -0.51 -5.60 -9.62
N LYS A 104 -1.62 -5.14 -9.04
CA LYS A 104 -2.70 -4.47 -9.78
C LYS A 104 -2.76 -3.01 -9.33
N VAL A 105 -2.80 -2.11 -10.30
CA VAL A 105 -2.89 -0.66 -10.05
C VAL A 105 -4.26 -0.19 -10.53
N PHE A 106 -4.98 0.49 -9.65
CA PHE A 106 -6.28 1.08 -9.95
C PHE A 106 -6.25 2.55 -9.56
N SER A 107 -6.68 3.42 -10.47
CA SER A 107 -6.91 4.84 -10.20
C SER A 107 -8.40 5.14 -10.39
N VAL A 108 -9.01 5.82 -9.43
CA VAL A 108 -10.43 6.20 -9.46
C VAL A 108 -10.50 7.72 -9.42
N MET A 109 -11.21 8.30 -10.40
CA MET A 109 -11.44 9.73 -10.55
C MET A 109 -12.65 10.20 -9.72
#